data_AF-A0A3D2CUC7-F1
#
_entry.id   AF-A0A3D2CUC7-F1
#
_cell.length_a   1.000
_cell.length_b   1.000
_cell.length_c   1.000
_cell.angle_alpha   90.00
_cell.angle_beta   90.00
_cell.angle_gamma   90.00
#
_symmetry.space_group_name_H-M   'P 1'
#
loop_
_entity.id
_entity.type
_entity.pdbx_description
1 polymer ?
#
loop_
_entity_poly.entity_id
_entity_poly.type
_entity_poly.pdbx_seq_one_letter_code
_entity_poly.pdbx_strand_id
1 'polypeptide(L)'
;MQQQSEPLIELDNNEPSAIAWRLPFAFAKRFSVLFSKKETGYVLHCLANISLETIVEVRRIIKAPFSFDVQDIASFELLLTEAFQRDSSEAQQMMEDIGNEVDLYSLADEITESEDLLENEDDAP
;
A
#
# COMPACT_ATOMS: atom_id res chain seq x y z
N MET A 1 9.66 29.22 -45.13
CA MET A 1 8.55 29.70 -44.29
C MET A 1 7.32 28.88 -44.70
N GLN A 2 6.89 27.87 -43.96
CA GLN A 2 6.36 27.97 -42.60
C GLN A 2 6.64 26.68 -41.81
N GLN A 3 7.05 26.90 -40.55
CA GLN A 3 7.02 25.98 -39.41
C GLN A 3 5.55 25.61 -39.10
N GLN A 4 5.20 24.33 -38.93
CA GLN A 4 5.21 23.56 -37.67
C GLN A 4 3.96 23.78 -36.82
N SER A 5 3.17 22.72 -36.62
CA SER A 5 2.45 22.41 -35.37
C SER A 5 1.63 21.13 -35.54
N GLU A 6 2.30 19.98 -35.50
CA GLU A 6 1.65 18.75 -35.05
C GLU A 6 1.57 18.83 -33.51
N PRO A 7 0.40 18.61 -32.89
CA PRO A 7 0.30 18.70 -31.44
C PRO A 7 1.09 17.55 -30.82
N LEU A 8 2.12 17.89 -30.04
CA LEU A 8 2.73 16.97 -29.10
C LEU A 8 1.63 16.48 -28.15
N ILE A 9 1.45 15.17 -28.10
CA ILE A 9 0.69 14.53 -27.03
C ILE A 9 1.52 14.75 -25.77
N GLU A 10 1.14 15.76 -24.97
CA GLU A 10 1.58 15.86 -23.58
C GLU A 10 1.02 14.63 -22.87
N LEU A 11 1.90 13.65 -22.65
CA LEU A 11 1.65 12.58 -21.70
C LEU A 11 1.58 13.26 -20.33
N ASP A 12 0.36 13.54 -19.91
CA ASP A 12 0.01 13.94 -18.56
C ASP A 12 0.62 12.91 -17.60
N ASN A 13 1.78 13.26 -17.04
CA ASN A 13 2.52 12.45 -16.07
C ASN A 13 1.90 12.55 -14.68
N ASN A 14 0.60 12.84 -14.58
CA ASN A 14 -0.13 12.79 -13.33
C ASN A 14 -0.68 11.36 -13.13
N GLU A 15 0.23 10.38 -13.10
CA GLU A 15 -0.08 9.08 -12.53
C GLU A 15 -0.38 9.31 -11.04
N PRO A 16 -1.57 8.93 -10.55
CA PRO A 16 -1.94 9.15 -9.17
C PRO A 16 -0.90 8.53 -8.25
N SER A 17 -0.42 9.36 -7.33
CA SER A 17 0.56 9.03 -6.30
C SER A 17 0.24 7.71 -5.59
N ALA A 18 1.05 6.70 -5.91
CA ALA A 18 1.66 5.73 -4.99
C ALA A 18 0.82 5.05 -3.89
N ILE A 19 -0.38 4.51 -4.15
CA ILE A 19 -1.08 3.70 -3.11
C ILE A 19 -1.77 2.47 -3.74
N ALA A 20 -1.08 1.31 -3.80
CA ALA A 20 -1.70 -0.05 -3.86
C ALA A 20 -0.71 -1.22 -4.09
N TRP A 21 0.56 -0.98 -4.40
CA TRP A 21 1.45 -2.04 -4.94
C TRP A 21 2.44 -2.62 -3.92
N ARG A 22 2.33 -2.23 -2.64
CA ARG A 22 3.22 -2.72 -1.58
C ARG A 22 2.56 -3.86 -0.83
N LEU A 23 3.35 -4.89 -0.54
CA LEU A 23 2.94 -5.98 0.35
C LEU A 23 2.69 -5.40 1.75
N PRO A 24 1.65 -5.83 2.49
CA PRO A 24 1.46 -5.41 3.87
C PRO A 24 2.71 -5.75 4.71
N PHE A 25 3.08 -4.88 5.65
CA PHE A 25 4.28 -5.09 6.50
C PHE A 25 4.31 -6.47 7.16
N ALA A 26 3.18 -6.89 7.73
CA ALA A 26 3.07 -8.20 8.37
C ALA A 26 3.38 -9.36 7.41
N PHE A 27 2.92 -9.26 6.16
CA PHE A 27 3.22 -10.24 5.11
C PHE A 27 4.69 -10.18 4.70
N ALA A 28 5.19 -8.98 4.44
CA ALA A 28 6.57 -8.74 4.03
C ALA A 28 7.58 -9.28 5.05
N LYS A 29 7.36 -9.00 6.33
CA LYS A 29 8.19 -9.47 7.44
C LYS A 29 8.06 -10.97 7.65
N ARG A 30 6.84 -11.51 7.68
CA ARG A 30 6.60 -12.94 7.97
C ARG A 30 7.20 -13.86 6.92
N PHE A 31 7.11 -13.47 5.64
CA PHE A 31 7.55 -14.29 4.52
C PHE A 31 8.87 -13.82 3.92
N SER A 32 9.51 -12.83 4.54
CA SER A 32 10.79 -12.25 4.11
C SER A 32 10.80 -11.86 2.63
N VAL A 33 9.78 -11.08 2.24
CA VAL A 33 9.56 -10.58 0.88
C VAL A 33 9.27 -9.08 0.89
N LEU A 34 9.90 -8.35 -0.01
CA LEU A 34 9.68 -6.92 -0.19
C LEU A 34 9.61 -6.58 -1.67
N PHE A 35 8.67 -5.75 -2.05
CA PHE A 35 8.44 -5.39 -3.44
C PHE A 35 8.88 -3.95 -3.70
N SER A 36 9.64 -3.73 -4.78
CA SER A 36 10.03 -2.39 -5.22
C SER A 36 9.76 -2.19 -6.73
N LYS A 37 9.48 -0.94 -7.11
CA LYS A 37 9.37 -0.52 -8.51
C LYS A 37 10.68 0.18 -8.90
N LYS A 38 11.35 -0.32 -9.93
CA LYS A 38 12.51 0.31 -10.58
C LYS A 38 12.10 0.79 -11.97
N GLU A 39 12.93 1.60 -12.62
CA GLU A 39 12.69 2.07 -14.00
C GLU A 39 12.53 0.91 -14.99
N THR A 40 13.24 -0.19 -14.77
CA THR A 40 13.23 -1.38 -15.64
C THR A 40 12.10 -2.36 -15.34
N GLY A 41 11.26 -2.07 -14.34
CA GLY A 41 10.15 -2.93 -13.91
C GLY A 41 10.19 -3.24 -12.42
N TYR A 42 9.53 -4.32 -12.04
CA TYR A 42 9.36 -4.70 -10.64
C TYR A 42 10.42 -5.67 -10.16
N VAL A 43 10.83 -5.51 -8.89
CA VAL A 43 11.80 -6.38 -8.24
C VAL A 43 11.22 -6.90 -6.93
N LEU A 44 11.29 -8.22 -6.75
CA LEU A 44 11.01 -8.90 -5.50
C LEU A 44 12.32 -9.15 -4.77
N HIS A 45 12.55 -8.41 -3.69
CA HIS A 45 13.63 -8.67 -2.75
C HIS A 45 13.21 -9.78 -1.80
N CYS A 46 14.03 -10.82 -1.66
CA CYS A 46 13.70 -11.97 -0.80
C CYS A 46 14.95 -12.68 -0.29
N LEU A 47 14.77 -13.54 0.72
CA LEU A 47 15.82 -14.46 1.16
C LEU A 47 15.90 -15.70 0.25
N ALA A 48 17.05 -16.37 0.27
CA ALA A 48 17.31 -17.56 -0.54
C ALA A 48 16.38 -18.75 -0.24
N ASN A 49 15.75 -18.77 0.94
CA ASN A 49 14.85 -19.82 1.41
C ASN A 49 13.36 -19.53 1.14
N ILE A 50 13.04 -18.56 0.28
CA ILE A 50 11.66 -18.24 -0.10
C ILE A 50 10.92 -19.49 -0.63
N SER A 51 9.69 -19.70 -0.16
CA SER A 51 8.86 -20.82 -0.62
C SER A 51 8.14 -20.50 -1.93
N LEU A 52 7.83 -21.54 -2.71
CA LEU A 52 7.05 -21.40 -3.95
C LEU A 52 5.64 -20.82 -3.68
N GLU A 53 5.02 -21.21 -2.57
CA GLU A 53 3.70 -20.70 -2.16
C GLU A 53 3.73 -19.18 -1.97
N THR A 54 4.77 -18.66 -1.31
CA THR A 54 4.96 -17.21 -1.16
C THR A 54 5.13 -16.52 -2.51
N ILE A 55 5.91 -17.11 -3.44
CA ILE A 55 6.10 -16.54 -4.78
C ILE A 55 4.77 -16.46 -5.55
N VAL A 56 3.98 -17.52 -5.51
CA VAL A 56 2.67 -17.57 -6.16
C VAL A 56 1.75 -16.50 -5.59
N GLU A 57 1.76 -16.33 -4.26
CA GLU A 57 0.93 -15.34 -3.58
C GLU A 57 1.36 -13.90 -3.91
N VAL A 58 2.66 -13.62 -3.90
CA VAL A 58 3.19 -12.32 -4.35
C VAL A 58 2.76 -12.04 -5.78
N ARG A 59 2.81 -13.04 -6.68
CA ARG A 59 2.36 -12.87 -8.06
C ARG A 59 0.85 -12.63 -8.18
N ARG A 60 0.04 -13.27 -7.33
CA ARG A 60 -1.42 -13.05 -7.25
C ARG A 60 -1.75 -11.62 -6.81
N ILE A 61 -0.99 -11.09 -5.86
CA ILE A 61 -1.17 -9.73 -5.32
C ILE A 61 -0.74 -8.68 -6.35
N ILE A 62 0.47 -8.80 -6.89
CA ILE A 62 1.07 -7.78 -7.76
C ILE A 62 0.49 -7.79 -9.18
N LYS A 63 0.08 -8.96 -9.70
CA LYS A 63 -0.49 -9.11 -11.06
C LYS A 63 0.41 -8.59 -12.20
N ALA A 64 1.72 -8.51 -11.99
CA ALA A 64 2.70 -8.07 -12.96
C ALA A 64 3.96 -8.96 -12.92
N PRO A 65 4.73 -9.04 -14.03
CA PRO A 65 6.03 -9.72 -14.01
C PRO A 65 7.04 -8.95 -13.15
N PHE A 66 7.92 -9.68 -12.48
CA PHE A 66 9.00 -9.13 -11.67
C PHE A 66 10.25 -10.01 -11.74
N SER A 67 11.40 -9.40 -11.48
CA SER A 67 12.66 -10.12 -11.27
C SER A 67 12.88 -10.41 -9.79
N PHE A 68 13.75 -11.38 -9.51
CA PHE A 68 14.16 -11.70 -8.14
C PHE A 68 15.47 -11.02 -7.81
N ASP A 69 15.56 -10.55 -6.58
CA ASP A 69 16.78 -10.03 -5.99
C ASP A 69 16.98 -10.72 -4.64
N VAL A 70 17.89 -11.70 -4.61
CA VAL A 70 18.13 -12.53 -3.43
C VAL A 70 19.10 -11.82 -2.50
N GLN A 71 18.66 -11.56 -1.28
CA GLN A 71 19.38 -10.82 -0.26
C GLN A 71 19.82 -11.76 0.87
N ASP A 72 20.86 -11.35 1.60
CA ASP A 72 21.13 -11.89 2.92
C ASP A 72 20.17 -11.29 3.96
N ILE A 73 20.15 -11.88 5.15
CA ILE A 73 19.23 -11.49 6.24
C ILE A 73 19.44 -10.03 6.65
N ALA A 74 20.69 -9.58 6.79
CA ALA A 74 20.98 -8.24 7.30
C ALA A 74 20.58 -7.17 6.27
N SER A 75 20.91 -7.38 4.99
CA SER A 75 20.50 -6.51 3.90
C SER A 75 18.98 -6.44 3.76
N PHE A 76 18.29 -7.57 3.89
CA PHE A 76 16.82 -7.61 3.78
C PHE A 76 16.13 -6.83 4.92
N GLU A 77 16.54 -7.03 6.17
CA GLU A 77 15.95 -6.32 7.32
C GLU A 77 16.17 -4.80 7.23
N LEU A 78 17.32 -4.36 6.69
CA LEU A 78 17.58 -2.94 6.42
C LEU A 78 16.61 -2.40 5.36
N LEU A 79 16.51 -3.07 4.21
CA LEU A 79 15.60 -2.68 3.13
C LEU A 79 14.14 -2.64 3.61
N LEU A 80 13.72 -3.62 4.40
CA LEU A 80 12.38 -3.68 4.99
C LEU A 80 12.14 -2.47 5.90
N THR A 81 13.11 -2.15 6.75
CA THR A 81 13.00 -1.00 7.67
C THR A 81 12.88 0.31 6.91
N GLU A 82 13.75 0.54 5.92
CA GLU A 82 13.75 1.77 5.11
C GLU A 82 12.43 1.94 4.33
N ALA A 83 11.92 0.86 3.74
CA ALA A 83 10.69 0.90 2.93
C ALA A 83 9.45 1.31 3.75
N PHE A 84 9.33 0.85 4.99
CA PHE A 84 8.18 1.12 5.84
C PHE A 84 8.35 2.35 6.75
N GLN A 85 9.58 2.79 7.03
CA GLN A 85 9.82 4.09 7.70
C GLN A 85 9.43 5.26 6.81
N ARG A 86 9.79 5.21 5.52
CA ARG A 86 9.46 6.26 4.55
C ARG A 86 7.95 6.44 4.37
N ASP A 87 7.19 5.34 4.43
CA ASP A 87 5.73 5.35 4.39
C ASP A 87 5.12 6.04 5.62
N SER A 88 5.68 5.83 6.82
CA SER A 88 5.22 6.56 8.01
C SER A 88 5.45 8.07 7.91
N SER A 89 6.54 8.51 7.28
CA SER A 89 6.79 9.95 7.05
C SER A 89 5.93 10.52 5.93
N GLU A 90 5.66 9.75 4.87
CA GLU A 90 4.80 10.14 3.76
C GLU A 90 3.32 10.17 4.16
N ALA A 91 2.86 9.23 5.00
CA ALA A 91 1.54 9.24 5.61
C ALA A 91 1.35 10.39 6.62
N GLN A 92 2.40 10.75 7.38
CA GLN A 92 2.38 11.92 8.25
C GLN A 92 2.35 13.24 7.46
N GLN A 93 3.10 13.35 6.36
CA GLN A 93 3.07 14.54 5.50
C GLN A 93 1.74 14.69 4.75
N MET A 94 1.11 13.59 4.33
CA MET A 94 -0.25 13.64 3.76
C MET A 94 -1.32 13.99 4.81
N MET A 95 -1.15 13.61 6.07
CA MET A 95 -2.00 14.07 7.18
C MET A 95 -1.81 15.56 7.49
N GLU A 96 -0.60 16.12 7.35
CA GLU A 96 -0.38 17.57 7.46
C GLU A 96 -1.00 18.35 6.29
N ASP A 97 -0.94 17.83 5.05
CA ASP A 97 -1.55 18.48 3.87
C ASP A 97 -3.10 18.35 3.85
N ILE A 98 -3.68 17.24 4.31
CA ILE A 98 -5.14 17.09 4.47
C ILE A 98 -5.67 17.84 5.71
N GLY A 99 -4.84 17.99 6.74
CA GLY A 99 -5.18 18.74 7.96
C GLY A 99 -5.43 20.23 7.74
N ASN A 100 -5.09 20.78 6.57
CA ASN A 100 -5.42 22.16 6.19
C ASN A 100 -6.76 22.33 5.47
N GLU A 101 -7.42 21.26 5.02
CA GLU A 101 -8.69 21.39 4.27
C GLU A 101 -9.88 20.58 4.79
N VAL A 102 -9.73 19.67 5.77
CA VAL A 102 -10.89 18.95 6.31
C VAL A 102 -10.83 18.84 7.83
N ASP A 103 -11.62 19.69 8.49
CA ASP A 103 -12.02 19.57 9.89
C ASP A 103 -12.89 18.31 10.09
N LEU A 104 -12.24 17.15 9.98
CA LEU A 104 -12.83 15.82 10.13
C LEU A 104 -13.06 15.43 11.60
N TYR A 105 -12.64 16.28 12.55
CA TYR A 105 -12.99 16.14 13.97
C TYR A 105 -14.47 16.42 14.24
N SER A 106 -15.18 17.04 13.29
CA SER A 106 -16.62 17.34 13.43
C SER A 106 -17.55 16.17 13.11
N LEU A 107 -17.06 15.02 12.61
CA LEU A 107 -17.91 13.86 12.25
C LEU A 107 -17.94 12.73 13.29
N ALA A 108 -17.26 12.91 14.43
CA ALA A 108 -17.18 11.90 15.48
C ALA A 108 -18.21 12.08 16.61
N ASP A 109 -19.05 13.11 16.57
CA ASP A 109 -19.94 13.48 17.70
C ASP A 109 -21.40 13.01 17.55
N GLU A 110 -21.74 12.16 16.57
CA GLU A 110 -23.12 11.68 16.39
C GLU A 110 -23.23 10.16 16.28
N ILE A 111 -22.63 9.41 17.21
CA ILE A 111 -22.95 7.96 17.30
C ILE A 111 -22.80 7.37 18.71
N THR A 112 -23.50 7.90 19.71
CA THR A 112 -23.95 7.14 20.91
C THR A 112 -25.02 7.99 21.60
N GLU A 113 -26.27 7.57 21.79
CA GLU A 113 -26.74 6.53 22.72
C GLU A 113 -28.20 6.20 22.39
N SER A 114 -28.53 4.91 22.29
CA SER A 114 -29.67 4.34 23.02
C SER A 114 -29.54 2.81 22.99
N GLU A 115 -28.86 2.27 24.00
CA GLU A 115 -29.22 0.97 24.53
C GLU A 115 -30.67 1.06 25.02
N ASP A 116 -31.54 0.20 24.51
CA ASP A 116 -32.71 -0.20 25.30
C ASP A 116 -32.83 -1.72 25.24
N LEU A 117 -32.34 -2.33 26.31
CA LEU A 117 -32.61 -3.68 26.76
C LEU A 117 -33.99 -3.67 27.42
N LEU A 118 -34.98 -4.39 26.89
CA LEU A 118 -36.14 -4.94 27.62
C LEU A 118 -36.87 -5.90 26.66
N GLU A 119 -36.65 -7.21 26.83
CA GLU A 119 -37.64 -8.12 27.41
C GLU A 119 -39.02 -8.09 26.71
N ASN A 120 -39.38 -9.16 26.00
CA ASN A 120 -40.38 -10.14 26.45
C ASN A 120 -40.86 -11.04 25.29
N GLU A 121 -40.84 -12.34 25.60
CA GLU A 121 -41.76 -13.41 25.17
C GLU A 121 -41.99 -13.67 23.67
N ASP A 122 -41.42 -14.76 23.17
CA ASP A 122 -42.12 -15.61 22.20
C ASP A 122 -41.72 -17.09 22.38
N ASP A 123 -42.25 -17.71 23.43
CA ASP A 123 -42.34 -19.17 23.58
C ASP A 123 -43.81 -19.56 23.36
N ALA A 124 -44.16 -19.88 22.13
CA ALA A 124 -45.46 -20.44 21.75
C ALA A 124 -45.51 -21.93 22.12
N PRO A 125 -46.56 -22.37 22.83
CA PRO A 125 -47.65 -23.07 22.14
C PRO A 125 -49.08 -22.69 22.58
#